data_AF-A0A520IB45-F1
#
_entry.id   AF-A0A520IB45-F1
#
_cell.length_a   1.000
_cell.length_b   1.000
_cell.length_c   1.000
_cell.angle_alpha   90.00
_cell.angle_beta   90.00
_cell.angle_gamma   90.00
#
_symmetry.space_group_name_H-M   'P 1'
#
loop_
_entity.id
_entity.type
_entity.pdbx_description
1 polymer ?
#
loop_
_entity_poly.entity_id
_entity_poly.type
_entity_poly.pdbx_seq_one_letter_code
_entity_poly.pdbx_strand_id
1 'polypeptide(L)'
;MKYWWKCLQEEPRETRDLAFQQFISAQTGIALDIFGLFEKKIQRIIHRGRINSDDEYREVMEKLDRLIQEETRDVDLVGILNGLVANFEKKTSGL
;
A
#
# COMPACT_ATOMS: atom_id res chain seq x y z
N MET A 1 -25.95 -12.34 -2.94
CA MET A 1 -24.53 -12.18 -2.54
C MET A 1 -24.47 -11.32 -1.29
N LYS A 2 -23.84 -11.80 -0.20
CA LYS A 2 -23.76 -11.03 1.05
C LYS A 2 -22.80 -9.85 0.86
N TYR A 3 -23.13 -8.69 1.42
CA TYR A 3 -22.39 -7.42 1.22
C TYR A 3 -20.89 -7.55 1.57
N TRP A 4 -20.57 -8.28 2.63
CA TRP A 4 -19.18 -8.54 3.04
C TRP A 4 -18.33 -9.25 1.95
N TRP A 5 -18.95 -10.02 1.06
CA TRP A 5 -18.24 -10.68 -0.05
C TRP A 5 -17.82 -9.67 -1.14
N LYS A 6 -18.64 -8.64 -1.38
CA LYS A 6 -18.27 -7.55 -2.31
C LYS A 6 -17.13 -6.71 -1.73
N CYS A 7 -17.15 -6.44 -0.43
CA CYS A 7 -16.07 -5.74 0.28
C CYS A 7 -14.73 -6.50 0.27
N LEU A 8 -14.74 -7.83 0.03
CA LEU A 8 -13.54 -8.66 -0.14
C LEU A 8 -13.02 -8.67 -1.59
N GLN A 9 -13.86 -8.32 -2.57
CA GLN A 9 -13.50 -8.29 -3.99
C GLN A 9 -13.01 -6.91 -4.44
N GLU A 10 -13.33 -5.86 -3.70
CA GLU A 10 -12.76 -4.53 -3.88
C GLU A 10 -11.44 -4.44 -3.12
N GLU A 11 -10.38 -3.94 -3.77
CA GLU A 11 -9.11 -3.67 -3.10
C GLU A 11 -9.38 -2.74 -1.90
N PRO A 12 -8.99 -3.14 -0.67
CA PRO A 12 -9.23 -2.32 0.50
C PRO A 12 -8.49 -0.98 0.33
N ARG A 13 -9.25 0.08 0.03
CA ARG A 13 -8.74 1.45 0.10
C ARG A 13 -8.44 1.75 1.57
N GLU A 14 -7.18 1.99 1.85
CA GLU A 14 -6.64 1.88 3.19
C GLU A 14 -6.80 3.24 3.91
N THR A 15 -8.00 3.50 4.42
CA THR A 15 -8.38 4.72 5.15
C THR A 15 -7.99 4.71 6.65
N ARG A 16 -7.05 3.87 7.07
CA ARG A 16 -6.70 3.63 8.50
C ARG A 16 -7.90 3.25 9.37
N ASP A 17 -9.01 2.84 8.76
CA ASP A 17 -10.20 2.45 9.50
C ASP A 17 -10.00 1.06 10.12
N LEU A 18 -9.61 1.06 11.40
CA LEU A 18 -9.52 -0.15 12.21
C LEU A 18 -10.87 -0.88 12.29
N ALA A 19 -12.00 -0.21 12.01
CA ALA A 19 -13.30 -0.85 11.99
C ALA A 19 -13.38 -1.95 10.92
N PHE A 20 -12.67 -1.83 9.79
CA PHE A 20 -12.65 -2.88 8.79
C PHE A 20 -11.90 -4.13 9.27
N GLN A 21 -10.71 -3.94 9.88
CA GLN A 21 -9.96 -5.02 10.51
C GLN A 21 -10.75 -5.69 11.64
N GLN A 22 -11.39 -4.90 12.49
CA GLN A 22 -12.25 -5.38 13.57
C GLN A 22 -13.47 -6.13 13.04
N PHE A 23 -14.10 -5.62 11.98
CA PHE A 23 -15.25 -6.25 11.33
C PHE A 23 -14.89 -7.62 10.75
N ILE A 24 -13.79 -7.72 10.01
CA ILE A 24 -13.32 -9.00 9.44
C ILE A 24 -12.92 -9.97 10.55
N SER A 25 -12.20 -9.50 11.57
CA SER A 25 -11.79 -10.34 12.70
C SER A 25 -13.00 -10.86 13.48
N ALA A 26 -14.01 -10.01 13.73
CA ALA A 26 -15.25 -10.40 14.39
C ALA A 26 -16.07 -11.41 13.58
N GLN A 27 -16.06 -11.29 12.25
CA GLN A 27 -16.86 -12.14 11.37
C GLN A 27 -16.21 -13.48 11.04
N THR A 28 -14.87 -13.54 11.01
CA THR A 28 -14.11 -14.72 10.55
C THR A 28 -13.32 -15.41 11.67
N GLY A 29 -13.10 -14.74 12.80
CA GLY A 29 -12.21 -15.20 13.88
C GLY A 29 -10.73 -15.12 13.52
N ILE A 30 -10.36 -14.57 12.35
CA ILE A 30 -8.99 -14.48 11.87
C ILE A 30 -8.43 -13.10 12.25
N ALA A 31 -7.36 -13.08 13.03
CA ALA A 31 -6.59 -11.86 13.28
C ALA A 31 -5.83 -11.48 12.01
N LEU A 32 -6.33 -10.49 11.27
CA LEU A 32 -5.76 -10.05 10.00
C LEU A 32 -5.07 -8.70 10.21
N ASP A 33 -3.74 -8.69 10.15
CA ASP A 33 -2.94 -7.47 10.25
C ASP A 33 -2.78 -6.84 8.87
N ILE A 34 -3.81 -6.10 8.44
CA ILE A 34 -3.88 -5.48 7.11
C ILE A 34 -2.69 -4.53 6.92
N PHE A 35 -2.38 -3.73 7.96
CA PHE A 35 -1.28 -2.76 7.93
C PHE A 35 0.08 -3.44 7.86
N GLY A 36 0.30 -4.51 8.63
CA GLY A 36 1.54 -5.28 8.56
C GLY A 36 1.74 -5.98 7.22
N LEU A 37 0.66 -6.42 6.57
CA LEU A 37 0.73 -6.99 5.22
C LEU A 37 1.08 -5.93 4.16
N PHE A 38 0.48 -4.75 4.26
CA PHE A 38 0.81 -3.61 3.42
C PHE A 38 2.29 -3.21 3.57
N GLU A 39 2.76 -3.05 4.82
CA GLU A 39 4.16 -2.67 5.07
C GLU A 39 5.14 -3.73 4.54
N LYS A 40 4.84 -5.02 4.73
CA LYS A 40 5.63 -6.12 4.14
C LYS A 40 5.63 -6.09 2.61
N LYS A 41 4.55 -5.61 1.98
CA LYS A 41 4.49 -5.46 0.53
C LYS A 41 5.39 -4.32 0.06
N ILE A 42 5.32 -3.16 0.71
CA ILE A 42 6.21 -2.02 0.45
C ILE A 42 7.68 -2.41 0.62
N GLN A 43 8.04 -3.09 1.71
CA GLN A 43 9.42 -3.55 1.94
C GLN A 43 9.91 -4.51 0.85
N ARG A 44 9.03 -5.39 0.34
CA ARG A 44 9.37 -6.26 -0.80
C ARG A 44 9.64 -5.47 -2.08
N ILE A 45 8.85 -4.43 -2.35
CA ILE A 45 9.04 -3.56 -3.52
C ILE A 45 10.37 -2.79 -3.39
N ILE A 46 10.65 -2.23 -2.21
CA ILE A 46 11.91 -1.53 -1.91
C ILE A 46 13.11 -2.47 -2.09
N HIS A 47 13.08 -3.66 -1.47
CA HIS A 47 14.17 -4.62 -1.57
C HIS A 47 14.44 -5.05 -3.02
N ARG A 48 13.38 -5.18 -3.82
CA ARG A 48 13.47 -5.50 -5.25
C ARG A 48 13.97 -4.32 -6.08
N GLY A 49 13.85 -3.09 -5.60
CA GLY A 49 14.36 -1.88 -6.27
C GLY A 49 13.59 -1.48 -7.53
N ARG A 50 12.41 -2.05 -7.79
CA ARG A 50 11.57 -1.70 -8.95
C ARG A 50 10.09 -1.97 -8.71
N ILE A 51 9.25 -1.15 -9.34
CA ILE A 51 7.80 -1.34 -9.47
C ILE A 51 7.52 -2.10 -10.78
N ASN A 52 6.67 -3.12 -10.74
CA ASN A 52 6.37 -3.97 -11.88
C ASN A 52 4.93 -3.86 -12.38
N SER A 53 4.01 -3.34 -11.57
CA SER A 53 2.61 -3.16 -11.94
C SER A 53 2.06 -1.81 -11.47
N ASP A 54 0.97 -1.39 -12.11
CA ASP A 54 0.24 -0.18 -11.74
C ASP A 54 -0.32 -0.26 -10.31
N ASP A 55 -0.66 -1.46 -9.83
CA ASP A 55 -1.14 -1.67 -8.46
C ASP A 55 -0.02 -1.42 -7.45
N GLU A 56 1.18 -1.95 -7.71
CA GLU A 56 2.36 -1.66 -6.87
C GLU A 56 2.74 -0.17 -6.93
N TYR A 57 2.53 0.50 -8.07
CA TYR A 57 2.71 1.94 -8.19
C TYR A 57 1.75 2.71 -7.29
N ARG A 58 0.46 2.37 -7.31
CA ARG A 58 -0.56 3.00 -6.45
C ARG A 58 -0.25 2.82 -4.98
N GLU A 59 0.19 1.63 -4.57
CA GLU A 59 0.54 1.36 -3.17
C GLU A 59 1.77 2.15 -2.70
N VAL A 60 2.78 2.27 -3.56
CA VAL A 60 3.97 3.09 -3.27
C VAL A 60 3.59 4.57 -3.15
N MET A 61 2.73 5.07 -4.05
CA MET A 61 2.20 6.44 -3.99
C MET A 61 1.40 6.66 -2.71
N GLU A 62 0.54 5.72 -2.32
CA GLU A 62 -0.24 5.80 -1.08
C GLU A 62 0.68 5.82 0.16
N LYS A 63 1.77 5.04 0.17
CA LYS A 63 2.78 5.11 1.23
C LYS A 63 3.47 6.47 1.26
N LEU A 64 3.86 7.02 0.10
CA LEU A 64 4.49 8.34 0.00
C LEU A 64 3.57 9.45 0.52
N ASP A 65 2.31 9.47 0.08
CA ASP A 65 1.32 10.45 0.51
C ASP A 65 1.14 10.42 2.03
N ARG A 66 1.11 9.23 2.63
CA ARG A 66 1.04 9.08 4.09
C ARG A 66 2.27 9.62 4.79
N LEU A 67 3.47 9.31 4.30
CA LEU A 67 4.72 9.79 4.89
C LEU A 67 4.79 11.32 4.87
N ILE A 68 4.26 11.95 3.80
CA ILE A 68 4.16 13.41 3.67
C ILE A 68 3.13 13.97 4.67
N GLN A 69 1.94 13.37 4.75
CA GLN A 69 0.88 13.81 5.68
C GLN A 69 1.27 13.66 7.16
N GLU A 70 2.08 12.66 7.48
CA GLU A 70 2.60 12.43 8.83
C GLU A 70 3.83 13.29 9.18
N GLU A 71 4.28 14.14 8.25
CA GLU A 71 5.52 14.93 8.39
C GLU A 71 6.70 14.06 8.83
N THR A 72 6.84 12.88 8.23
CA THR A 72 7.89 11.94 8.63
C THR A 72 9.27 12.58 8.50
N ARG A 73 10.16 12.26 9.44
CA ARG A 73 11.58 12.65 9.37
C ARG A 73 12.43 11.64 8.62
N ASP A 74 11.85 10.54 8.16
CA ASP A 74 12.54 9.50 7.40
C ASP A 74 12.70 9.92 5.93
N VAL A 75 13.62 10.85 5.70
CA VAL A 75 13.93 11.40 4.39
C VAL A 75 14.51 10.34 3.45
N ASP A 76 15.23 9.36 4.00
CA ASP A 76 15.83 8.27 3.25
C ASP A 76 14.77 7.37 2.63
N LEU A 77 13.76 6.97 3.42
CA LEU A 77 12.63 6.18 2.93
C LEU A 77 11.85 6.92 1.83
N VAL A 78 11.57 8.21 2.03
CA VAL A 78 10.89 9.06 1.03
C VAL A 78 11.72 9.14 -0.26
N GLY A 79 13.04 9.30 -0.16
CA GLY A 79 13.95 9.32 -1.31
C GLY A 79 13.92 8.01 -2.10
N ILE A 80 13.96 6.87 -1.42
CA ILE A 80 13.88 5.54 -2.04
C ILE A 80 12.57 5.38 -2.80
N LEU A 81 11.43 5.69 -2.16
CA LEU A 81 10.11 5.54 -2.77
C LEU A 81 9.94 6.48 -3.98
N ASN A 82 10.38 7.74 -3.88
CA ASN A 82 10.37 8.67 -5.01
C ASN A 82 11.23 8.17 -6.19
N GLY A 83 12.39 7.57 -5.90
CA GLY A 83 13.24 6.96 -6.93
C GLY A 83 12.54 5.81 -7.66
N LEU A 84 11.78 4.98 -6.92
CA LEU A 84 11.01 3.88 -7.50
C LEU A 84 9.89 4.40 -8.43
N VAL A 85 9.15 5.41 -7.99
CA VAL A 85 8.09 6.08 -8.77
C VAL A 85 8.68 6.66 -10.05
N ALA A 86 9.71 7.50 -9.94
CA ALA A 86 10.32 8.16 -11.08
C ALA A 86 10.88 7.17 -12.12
N ASN A 87 11.47 6.05 -11.66
CA ASN A 87 11.95 5.00 -12.56
C ASN A 87 10.81 4.28 -13.28
N PHE A 88 9.69 4.05 -12.59
CA PHE A 88 8.50 3.45 -13.20
C PHE A 88 7.85 4.39 -14.23
N GLU A 89 7.66 5.67 -13.87
CA GLU A 89 7.11 6.70 -14.76
C GLU A 89 7.95 6.92 -16.01
N LYS A 90 9.29 6.92 -15.90
CA LYS A 90 10.17 6.97 -17.08
C LYS A 90 9.92 5.80 -18.02
N LYS A 91 9.83 4.58 -17.46
CA LYS A 91 9.62 3.36 -18.24
C LYS A 91 8.26 3.34 -18.94
N THR A 92 7.20 3.86 -18.30
CA THR A 92 5.86 3.92 -18.88
C THR A 92 5.68 5.12 -19.83
N SER A 93 6.40 6.22 -19.61
CA SER A 93 6.34 7.42 -20.46
C SER A 93 7.18 7.33 -21.74
N GLY A 94 7.95 6.26 -21.94
CA GLY A 94 8.67 5.99 -23.19
C GLY A 94 9.72 7.05 -23.58
N LEU A 95 10.31 7.73 -22.60
CA LEU A 95 11.46 8.63 -22.76
C LEU A 95 12.76 7.93 -22.37
#